data_AF-A0A699V6G7-F1
#
_entry.id   AF-A0A699V6G7-F1
#
_cell.length_a   1.000
_cell.length_b   1.000
_cell.length_c   1.000
_cell.angle_alpha   90.00
_cell.angle_beta   90.00
_cell.angle_gamma   90.00
#
_symmetry.space_group_name_H-M   'P 1'
#
loop_
_entity.id
_entity.type
_entity.pdbx_description
1 polymer ?
#
loop_
_entity_poly.entity_id
_entity_poly.type
_entity_poly.pdbx_seq_one_letter_code
_entity_poly.pdbx_strand_id
1 'polypeptide(L)'
;HILSLKDDEVEQAELQEVVEVVTTAKLITEVVTAASATITAAAPQLTTAAKSQIQRQRQRKPQTEAKARKNMMIYLRNVAGFKMDYFKGMTYDDIHPIFEKKFNSNVAFLLKTKE
;
A
#
# COMPACT_ATOMS: atom_id res chain seq x y z
N HIS A 1 65.95 34.67 -40.13
CA HIS A 1 64.51 34.46 -40.38
C HIS A 1 63.85 34.29 -39.02
N ILE A 2 63.16 35.34 -38.55
CA ILE A 2 62.26 35.28 -37.40
C ILE A 2 60.87 35.21 -38.02
N LEU A 3 60.05 34.22 -37.68
CA LEU A 3 58.58 34.30 -37.62
C LEU A 3 57.97 32.92 -37.34
N SER A 4 56.87 32.97 -36.60
CA SER A 4 55.86 31.92 -36.45
C SER A 4 56.23 30.75 -35.55
N LEU A 5 55.91 30.90 -34.26
CA LEU A 5 55.56 29.80 -33.35
C LEU A 5 54.94 30.39 -32.07
N LYS A 6 53.89 31.21 -32.23
CA LYS A 6 53.03 31.68 -31.15
C LYS A 6 51.68 31.93 -31.78
N ASP A 7 50.72 31.04 -31.54
CA ASP A 7 49.28 31.34 -31.49
C ASP A 7 48.39 30.08 -31.32
N ASP A 8 48.95 28.86 -31.23
CA ASP A 8 48.15 27.62 -31.10
C ASP A 8 48.00 27.06 -29.67
N GLU A 9 48.54 27.72 -28.63
CA GLU A 9 48.58 27.16 -27.27
C GLU A 9 47.47 27.67 -26.33
N VAL A 10 46.69 28.67 -26.73
CA VAL A 10 45.64 29.27 -25.88
C VAL A 10 44.27 28.62 -26.09
N GLU A 11 43.98 28.05 -27.27
CA GLU A 11 42.69 27.38 -27.52
C GLU A 11 42.58 25.98 -26.87
N GLN A 12 43.69 25.28 -26.62
CA GLN A 12 43.64 23.93 -26.05
C GLN A 12 43.31 23.87 -24.57
N ALA A 13 43.63 24.92 -23.79
CA ALA A 13 43.33 24.98 -22.37
C ALA A 13 41.83 25.21 -22.10
N GLU A 14 41.20 26.09 -22.89
CA GLU A 14 39.76 26.38 -22.78
C GLU A 14 38.90 25.17 -23.22
N LEU A 15 39.34 24.43 -24.25
CA LEU A 15 38.65 23.23 -24.70
C LEU A 15 38.76 22.07 -23.70
N GLN A 16 39.79 22.01 -22.87
CA GLN A 16 39.93 20.98 -21.83
C GLN A 16 38.96 21.21 -20.67
N GLU A 17 38.80 22.46 -20.24
CA GLU A 17 37.85 22.84 -19.18
C GLU A 17 36.39 22.64 -19.62
N VAL A 18 36.06 23.02 -20.87
CA VAL A 18 34.73 22.82 -21.43
C VAL A 18 34.38 21.33 -21.52
N VAL A 19 35.34 20.46 -21.82
CA VAL A 19 35.13 19.00 -21.88
C VAL A 19 34.88 18.41 -20.48
N GLU A 20 35.57 18.85 -19.44
CA GLU A 20 35.35 18.38 -18.06
C GLU A 20 33.96 18.78 -17.51
N VAL A 21 33.50 20.00 -17.80
CA VAL A 21 32.17 20.47 -17.38
C VAL A 21 31.06 19.75 -18.16
N VAL A 22 31.23 19.57 -19.48
CA VAL A 22 30.25 18.89 -20.33
C VAL A 22 30.13 17.40 -19.99
N THR A 23 31.25 16.74 -19.65
CA THR A 23 31.25 15.33 -19.24
C THR A 23 30.58 15.14 -17.88
N THR A 24 30.81 16.05 -16.92
CA THR A 24 30.15 16.01 -15.61
C THR A 24 28.64 16.22 -15.73
N ALA A 25 28.19 17.20 -16.53
CA ALA A 25 26.77 17.42 -16.78
C ALA A 25 26.08 16.21 -17.45
N LYS A 26 26.79 15.54 -18.35
CA LYS A 26 26.30 14.32 -19.02
C LYS A 26 26.16 13.16 -18.04
N LEU A 27 27.15 12.94 -17.17
CA LEU A 27 27.09 11.89 -16.15
C LEU A 27 25.95 12.13 -15.15
N ILE A 28 25.71 13.37 -14.73
CA ILE A 28 24.56 13.71 -13.85
C ILE A 28 23.23 13.33 -14.52
N THR A 29 23.08 13.64 -15.80
CA THR A 29 21.85 13.38 -16.55
C THR A 29 21.60 11.87 -16.73
N GLU A 30 22.65 11.08 -17.00
CA GLU A 30 22.53 9.62 -17.09
C GLU A 30 22.18 8.99 -15.74
N VAL A 31 22.79 9.45 -14.64
CA VAL A 31 22.49 8.95 -13.29
C VAL A 31 21.05 9.26 -12.89
N VAL A 32 20.57 10.48 -13.16
CA VAL A 32 19.18 10.87 -12.90
C VAL A 32 18.21 10.05 -13.75
N THR A 33 18.55 9.77 -15.01
CA THR A 33 17.71 8.98 -15.93
C THR A 33 17.64 7.51 -15.50
N ALA A 34 18.77 6.91 -15.10
CA ALA A 34 18.82 5.54 -14.60
C ALA A 34 18.04 5.39 -13.28
N ALA A 35 18.16 6.36 -12.37
CA ALA A 35 17.37 6.40 -11.14
C ALA A 35 15.87 6.55 -11.45
N SER A 36 15.49 7.41 -12.39
CA SER A 36 14.09 7.61 -12.77
C SER A 36 13.48 6.37 -13.44
N ALA A 37 14.27 5.65 -14.24
CA ALA A 37 13.86 4.39 -14.86
C ALA A 37 13.62 3.29 -13.80
N THR A 38 14.48 3.18 -12.78
CA THR A 38 14.29 2.21 -11.69
C THR A 38 13.08 2.54 -10.81
N ILE A 39 12.81 3.83 -10.54
CA ILE A 39 11.59 4.26 -9.82
C ILE A 39 10.33 3.93 -10.64
N THR A 40 10.35 4.18 -11.95
CA THR A 40 9.22 3.91 -12.86
C THR A 40 8.95 2.40 -12.99
N ALA A 41 9.99 1.56 -13.04
CA ALA A 41 9.86 0.11 -13.08
C ALA A 41 9.32 -0.53 -11.77
N ALA A 42 9.41 0.18 -10.64
CA ALA A 42 8.88 -0.26 -9.36
C ALA A 42 7.39 0.11 -9.13
N ALA A 43 6.84 1.06 -9.89
CA ALA A 43 5.44 1.49 -9.78
C ALA A 43 4.36 0.37 -9.92
N PRO A 44 4.51 -0.65 -10.79
CA PRO A 44 3.53 -1.73 -10.88
C PRO A 44 3.57 -2.71 -9.69
N GLN A 45 4.61 -2.66 -8.85
CA GLN A 45 4.74 -3.56 -7.69
C GLN A 45 3.84 -3.13 -6.52
N LEU A 46 3.61 -1.82 -6.38
CA LEU A 46 2.72 -1.26 -5.35
C LEU A 46 1.24 -1.54 -5.63
N THR A 47 0.83 -1.59 -6.90
CA THR A 47 -0.57 -1.82 -7.27
C THR A 47 -0.97 -3.30 -7.25
N THR A 48 -0.03 -4.23 -7.42
CA THR A 48 -0.29 -5.68 -7.34
C THR A 48 -0.20 -6.20 -5.90
N ALA A 49 0.77 -5.74 -5.11
CA ALA A 49 0.89 -6.08 -3.70
C ALA A 49 -0.28 -5.52 -2.87
N ALA A 50 -0.67 -4.26 -3.06
CA ALA A 50 -1.79 -3.65 -2.34
C ALA A 50 -3.14 -4.29 -2.71
N LYS A 51 -3.38 -4.65 -3.98
CA LYS A 51 -4.56 -5.43 -4.36
C LYS A 51 -4.58 -6.79 -3.67
N SER A 52 -3.45 -7.48 -3.53
CA SER A 52 -3.36 -8.75 -2.79
C SER A 52 -3.56 -8.58 -1.28
N GLN A 53 -3.19 -7.43 -0.69
CA GLN A 53 -3.35 -7.14 0.73
C GLN A 53 -4.78 -6.72 1.05
N ILE A 54 -5.39 -5.86 0.23
CA ILE A 54 -6.81 -5.50 0.31
C ILE A 54 -7.67 -6.73 -0.02
N GLN A 55 -7.28 -7.55 -1.00
CA GLN A 55 -7.90 -8.85 -1.27
C GLN A 55 -7.69 -9.83 -0.12
N ARG A 56 -6.53 -9.87 0.56
CA ARG A 56 -6.34 -10.70 1.77
C ARG A 56 -7.16 -10.20 2.94
N GLN A 57 -7.37 -8.89 3.09
CA GLN A 57 -8.25 -8.32 4.10
C GLN A 57 -9.74 -8.57 3.77
N ARG A 58 -10.14 -8.48 2.50
CA ARG A 58 -11.46 -8.91 2.00
C ARG A 58 -11.65 -10.44 2.00
N GLN A 59 -10.55 -11.19 1.91
CA GLN A 59 -10.46 -12.65 2.06
C GLN A 59 -10.12 -13.07 3.49
N ARG A 60 -10.15 -12.16 4.48
CA ARG A 60 -10.51 -12.53 5.86
C ARG A 60 -12.02 -12.83 5.89
N LYS A 61 -12.48 -13.65 4.94
CA LYS A 61 -13.65 -14.49 5.11
C LYS A 61 -13.48 -15.13 6.49
N PRO A 62 -14.52 -15.15 7.33
CA PRO A 62 -14.43 -15.93 8.55
C PRO A 62 -13.99 -17.34 8.14
N GLN A 63 -12.85 -17.78 8.68
CA GLN A 63 -11.98 -18.88 8.23
C GLN A 63 -12.70 -20.19 7.84
N THR A 64 -13.95 -20.36 8.26
CA THR A 64 -14.98 -21.24 7.68
C THR A 64 -16.33 -20.73 8.21
N GLU A 65 -17.47 -21.09 7.61
CA GLU A 65 -18.81 -20.73 8.12
C GLU A 65 -18.99 -21.10 9.60
N ALA A 66 -18.46 -22.26 10.02
CA ALA A 66 -18.42 -22.67 11.42
C ALA A 66 -17.67 -21.69 12.35
N LYS A 67 -16.60 -21.05 11.86
CA LYS A 67 -15.86 -20.03 12.62
C LYS A 67 -16.66 -18.73 12.69
N ALA A 68 -17.33 -18.35 11.61
CA ALA A 68 -18.23 -17.19 11.57
C ALA A 68 -19.33 -17.35 12.63
N ARG A 69 -20.00 -18.50 12.59
CA ARG A 69 -21.05 -18.91 13.52
C ARG A 69 -20.54 -18.86 14.96
N LYS A 70 -19.37 -19.43 15.24
CA LYS A 70 -18.77 -19.42 16.59
C LYS A 70 -18.51 -18.00 17.11
N ASN A 71 -17.97 -17.12 16.27
CA ASN A 71 -17.72 -15.73 16.65
C ASN A 71 -19.01 -14.96 16.92
N MET A 72 -20.06 -15.16 16.10
CA MET A 72 -21.38 -14.55 16.31
C MET A 72 -22.02 -14.99 17.62
N MET A 73 -21.98 -16.29 17.93
CA MET A 73 -22.50 -16.82 19.21
C MET A 73 -21.76 -16.22 20.41
N ILE A 74 -20.43 -16.09 20.33
CA ILE A 74 -19.62 -15.46 21.39
C ILE A 74 -19.99 -13.99 21.57
N TYR A 75 -20.15 -13.24 20.48
CA TYR A 75 -20.57 -11.84 20.54
C TYR A 75 -21.94 -11.71 21.20
N LEU A 76 -22.93 -12.49 20.74
CA LEU A 76 -24.29 -12.47 21.26
C LEU A 76 -24.34 -12.86 22.75
N ARG A 77 -23.51 -13.81 23.17
CA ARG A 77 -23.33 -14.13 24.59
C ARG A 77 -22.82 -12.92 25.38
N ASN A 78 -21.75 -12.29 24.91
CA ASN A 78 -21.08 -11.22 25.65
C ASN A 78 -21.90 -9.92 25.68
N VAL A 79 -22.59 -9.60 24.60
CA VAL A 79 -23.24 -8.30 24.39
C VAL A 79 -24.73 -8.33 24.73
N ALA A 80 -25.40 -9.44 24.45
CA ALA A 80 -26.84 -9.59 24.65
C ALA A 80 -27.20 -10.63 25.72
N GLY A 81 -26.20 -11.31 26.32
CA GLY A 81 -26.44 -12.27 27.40
C GLY A 81 -27.04 -13.60 26.95
N PHE A 82 -27.01 -13.91 25.65
CA PHE A 82 -27.55 -15.18 25.16
C PHE A 82 -26.78 -16.37 25.73
N LYS A 83 -27.51 -17.41 26.15
CA LYS A 83 -26.91 -18.69 26.54
C LYS A 83 -26.41 -19.41 25.29
N MET A 84 -25.26 -20.11 25.37
CA MET A 84 -24.73 -20.87 24.23
C MET A 84 -25.68 -22.00 23.81
N ASP A 85 -26.46 -22.56 24.74
CA ASP A 85 -27.44 -23.62 24.46
C ASP A 85 -28.55 -23.19 23.51
N TYR A 86 -28.87 -21.89 23.47
CA TYR A 86 -29.88 -21.34 22.55
C TYR A 86 -29.50 -21.58 21.09
N PHE A 87 -28.21 -21.59 20.78
CA PHE A 87 -27.72 -21.76 19.41
C PHE A 87 -27.47 -23.23 19.04
N LYS A 88 -27.79 -24.19 19.91
CA LYS A 88 -27.63 -25.62 19.59
C LYS A 88 -28.57 -26.00 18.45
N GLY A 89 -28.00 -26.59 17.40
CA GLY A 89 -28.75 -26.98 16.20
C GLY A 89 -29.03 -25.84 15.22
N MET A 90 -28.69 -24.58 15.55
CA MET A 90 -28.87 -23.45 14.63
C MET A 90 -27.75 -23.41 13.56
N THR A 91 -28.16 -23.08 12.34
CA THR A 91 -27.26 -22.86 11.21
C THR A 91 -26.72 -21.42 11.19
N TYR A 92 -25.80 -21.11 10.27
CA TYR A 92 -25.34 -19.75 10.09
C TYR A 92 -26.48 -18.80 9.71
N ASP A 93 -27.36 -19.24 8.81
CA ASP A 93 -28.48 -18.44 8.30
C ASP A 93 -29.53 -18.12 9.38
N ASP A 94 -29.67 -18.98 10.38
CA ASP A 94 -30.54 -18.72 11.54
C ASP A 94 -29.93 -17.68 12.51
N ILE A 95 -28.60 -17.73 12.70
CA ILE A 95 -27.87 -16.91 13.68
C ILE A 95 -27.53 -15.53 13.12
N HIS A 96 -27.27 -15.44 11.82
CA HIS A 96 -26.82 -14.22 11.16
C HIS A 96 -27.80 -13.04 11.35
N PRO A 97 -29.12 -13.18 11.14
CA PRO A 97 -30.07 -12.09 11.32
C PRO A 97 -30.14 -11.59 12.77
N ILE A 98 -29.98 -12.50 13.75
CA ILE A 98 -29.99 -12.16 15.18
C ILE A 98 -28.77 -11.31 15.53
N PHE A 99 -27.60 -11.72 15.02
CA PHE A 99 -26.35 -10.97 15.17
C PHE A 99 -26.46 -9.58 14.56
N GLU A 100 -26.93 -9.49 13.31
CA GLU A 100 -27.04 -8.24 12.58
C GLU A 100 -27.95 -7.23 13.29
N LYS A 101 -29.12 -7.68 13.75
CA LYS A 101 -30.05 -6.83 14.51
C LYS A 101 -29.38 -6.25 15.76
N LYS A 102 -28.62 -7.06 16.51
CA LYS A 102 -27.94 -6.60 17.73
C LYS A 102 -26.75 -5.69 17.40
N PHE A 103 -25.98 -6.03 16.38
CA PHE A 103 -24.86 -5.23 15.92
C PHE A 103 -25.32 -3.83 15.48
N ASN A 104 -26.34 -3.75 14.62
CA ASN A 104 -26.88 -2.48 14.14
C ASN A 104 -27.46 -1.63 15.28
N SER A 105 -28.15 -2.26 16.24
CA SER A 105 -28.64 -1.55 17.44
C SER A 105 -27.50 -0.93 18.26
N ASN A 106 -26.37 -1.62 18.38
CA ASN A 106 -25.21 -1.11 19.12
C ASN A 106 -24.50 -0.01 18.36
N VAL A 107 -24.35 -0.14 17.03
CA VAL A 107 -23.79 0.92 16.18
C VAL A 107 -24.67 2.17 16.27
N ALA A 108 -26.00 2.02 16.17
CA ALA A 108 -26.93 3.13 16.30
C ALA A 108 -26.87 3.80 17.68
N PHE A 109 -26.71 3.02 18.75
CA PHE A 109 -26.51 3.56 20.10
C PHE A 109 -25.20 4.35 20.20
N LEU A 110 -24.09 3.81 19.70
CA LEU A 110 -22.79 4.47 19.72
C LEU A 110 -22.75 5.78 18.93
N LEU A 111 -23.44 5.84 17.78
CA LEU A 111 -23.57 7.07 17.00
C LEU A 111 -24.35 8.15 17.76
N LYS A 112 -25.43 7.76 18.46
CA LYS A 112 -26.24 8.69 19.26
C LYS A 112 -25.52 9.24 20.49
N THR A 113 -24.54 8.51 21.04
CA THR A 113 -23.77 8.95 22.22
C THR A 113 -22.58 9.85 21.90
N LYS A 114 -22.32 10.15 20.63
CA LYS A 114 -21.23 11.04 20.17
C LYS A 114 -21.69 12.46 19.81
N GLU A 115 -22.98 12.74 19.96
CA GLU A 115 -23.60 14.05 19.83
C GLU A 115 -23.79 14.67 21.22
#